data_AF-A0A8T7GT73-F1
#
_entry.id   AF-A0A8T7GT73-F1
#
_cell.length_a   1.000
_cell.length_b   1.000
_cell.length_c   1.000
_cell.angle_alpha   90.00
_cell.angle_beta   90.00
_cell.angle_gamma   90.00
#
_symmetry.space_group_name_H-M   'P 1'
#
loop_
_entity.id
_entity.type
_entity.pdbx_description
1 polymer ?
#
loop_
_entity_poly.entity_id
_entity_poly.type
_entity_poly.pdbx_seq_one_letter_code
_entity_poly.pdbx_strand_id
1 'polypeptide(L)'
;VFIGSCTNGRLEDMEAAARILKGRRVKARCIVIPASRRILAAMAKTGILDIFLEAGCTITHGTCGPCVGAHFGILGPGEVMVSTANRNFRGRAGDPSAKVYLASPVTAAATAVEGRITDPRRFMRLG
;
A
#
# COMPACT_ATOMS: atom_id res chain seq x y z
N VAL A 1 0.10 5.59 3.22
CA VAL A 1 -0.29 4.17 3.09
C VAL A 1 0.76 3.46 2.25
N PHE A 2 1.16 2.27 2.67
CA PHE A 2 2.12 1.43 1.96
C PHE A 2 1.50 0.05 1.69
N ILE A 3 1.42 -0.33 0.40
CA ILE A 3 0.86 -1.59 -0.09
C ILE A 3 1.96 -2.35 -0.85
N GLY A 4 2.19 -3.60 -0.49
CA GLY A 4 3.20 -4.44 -1.13
C GLY A 4 4.51 -4.50 -0.37
N SER A 5 4.83 -5.69 0.14
CA SER A 5 6.08 -6.00 0.83
C SER A 5 6.47 -7.44 0.48
N CYS A 6 7.57 -7.95 1.03
CA CYS A 6 7.89 -9.38 0.90
C CYS A 6 6.80 -10.30 1.48
N THR A 7 5.94 -9.81 2.38
CA THR A 7 4.85 -10.60 2.96
C THR A 7 3.54 -10.45 2.21
N ASN A 8 3.24 -9.27 1.66
CA ASN A 8 1.92 -8.96 1.07
C ASN A 8 2.03 -8.19 -0.24
N GLY A 9 2.95 -8.62 -1.11
CA GLY A 9 3.19 -8.03 -2.43
C GLY A 9 3.00 -9.00 -3.59
N ARG A 10 2.28 -10.11 -3.39
CA ARG A 10 1.97 -11.09 -4.43
C ARG A 10 0.88 -10.56 -5.36
N LEU A 11 0.63 -11.26 -6.48
CA LEU A 11 -0.39 -10.82 -7.44
C LEU A 11 -1.79 -10.77 -6.79
N GLU A 12 -2.14 -11.78 -5.98
CA GLU A 12 -3.41 -11.84 -5.25
C GLU A 12 -3.60 -10.65 -4.28
N ASP A 13 -2.53 -10.18 -3.63
CA ASP A 13 -2.57 -9.00 -2.75
C ASP A 13 -2.88 -7.73 -3.57
N MET A 14 -2.24 -7.60 -4.75
CA MET A 14 -2.43 -6.48 -5.66
C MET A 14 -3.83 -6.47 -6.25
N GLU A 15 -4.35 -7.64 -6.63
CA GLU A 15 -5.73 -7.81 -7.10
C GLU A 15 -6.74 -7.39 -6.02
N ALA A 16 -6.55 -7.86 -4.79
CA ALA A 16 -7.45 -7.55 -3.69
C ALA A 16 -7.50 -6.05 -3.39
N ALA A 17 -6.34 -5.37 -3.37
CA ALA A 17 -6.27 -3.92 -3.23
C ALA A 17 -6.88 -3.18 -4.44
N ALA A 18 -6.61 -3.64 -5.66
CA ALA A 18 -7.12 -3.04 -6.89
C ALA A 18 -8.65 -3.07 -6.97
N ARG A 19 -9.31 -4.13 -6.50
CA ARG A 19 -10.79 -4.19 -6.42
C ARG A 19 -11.38 -3.04 -5.63
N ILE A 20 -10.71 -2.59 -4.57
CA ILE A 20 -11.14 -1.44 -3.77
C ILE A 20 -10.79 -0.12 -4.47
N LEU A 21 -9.61 -0.03 -5.10
CA LEU A 21 -9.14 1.19 -5.73
C LEU A 21 -9.84 1.51 -7.07
N LYS A 22 -10.36 0.50 -7.78
CA LYS A 22 -10.97 0.67 -9.11
C LYS A 22 -12.05 1.75 -9.10
N GLY A 23 -11.87 2.76 -9.96
CA GLY A 23 -12.77 3.90 -10.09
C GLY A 23 -12.75 4.90 -8.93
N ARG A 24 -11.74 4.84 -8.04
CA ARG A 24 -11.62 5.71 -6.85
C ARG A 24 -10.25 6.37 -6.82
N ARG A 25 -10.14 7.51 -6.15
CA ARG A 25 -8.87 8.23 -5.92
C ARG A 25 -8.47 8.18 -4.46
N VAL A 26 -7.16 8.05 -4.21
CA VAL A 26 -6.60 8.08 -2.86
C VAL A 26 -6.55 9.52 -2.32
N LYS A 27 -6.82 9.68 -1.03
CA LYS A 27 -6.73 10.95 -0.30
C LYS A 27 -5.41 11.10 0.46
N ALA A 28 -4.76 9.98 0.77
CA ALA A 28 -3.45 9.94 1.43
C ALA A 28 -2.38 9.42 0.47
N ARG A 29 -1.12 9.85 0.66
CA ARG A 29 0.05 9.31 -0.06
C ARG A 29 0.02 7.78 -0.05
N CYS A 30 -0.14 7.15 -1.21
CA CYS A 30 -0.24 5.70 -1.35
C CYS A 30 0.93 5.18 -2.18
N ILE A 31 1.80 4.40 -1.56
CA ILE A 31 2.98 3.81 -2.20
C ILE A 31 2.73 2.33 -2.40
N VAL A 32 2.95 1.85 -3.62
CA VAL A 32 2.73 0.46 -4.02
C VAL A 32 4.04 -0.15 -4.50
N ILE A 33 4.45 -1.26 -3.86
CA ILE A 33 5.68 -1.97 -4.21
C ILE A 33 5.41 -3.47 -4.35
N PRO A 34 5.21 -3.99 -5.57
CA PRO A 34 5.07 -5.42 -5.78
C PRO A 34 6.31 -6.19 -5.32
N ALA A 35 6.11 -7.42 -4.83
CA ALA A 35 7.16 -8.22 -4.22
C ALA A 35 8.30 -8.61 -5.17
N SER A 36 8.07 -8.54 -6.49
CA SER A 36 9.10 -8.78 -7.49
C SER A 36 8.78 -8.12 -8.83
N ARG A 37 9.78 -8.02 -9.70
CA ARG A 37 9.61 -7.61 -11.10
C ARG A 37 8.60 -8.48 -11.86
N ARG A 38 8.53 -9.78 -11.54
CA ARG A 38 7.55 -10.69 -12.15
C ARG A 38 6.12 -10.29 -11.81
N ILE A 39 5.86 -9.91 -10.55
CA ILE A 39 4.54 -9.43 -10.13
C ILE A 39 4.23 -8.09 -10.78
N LEU A 40 5.18 -7.15 -10.84
CA LEU A 40 4.98 -5.89 -11.55
C LEU A 40 4.59 -6.11 -13.03
N ALA A 41 5.30 -7.00 -13.72
CA ALA A 41 4.99 -7.35 -15.10
C ALA A 41 3.61 -8.02 -15.24
N ALA A 42 3.23 -8.86 -14.28
CA ALA A 42 1.89 -9.45 -14.25
C ALA A 42 0.80 -8.38 -14.05
N MET A 43 1.00 -7.44 -13.13
CA MET A 43 0.08 -6.32 -12.91
C MET A 43 -0.12 -5.47 -14.17
N ALA A 44 0.95 -5.23 -14.94
CA ALA A 44 0.87 -4.52 -16.21
C ALA A 44 0.04 -5.30 -17.23
N LYS A 45 0.26 -6.61 -17.35
CA LYS A 45 -0.48 -7.47 -18.31
C LYS A 45 -1.97 -7.61 -17.98
N THR A 46 -2.35 -7.55 -16.70
CA THR A 46 -3.74 -7.73 -16.26
C THR A 46 -4.49 -6.41 -16.08
N GLY A 47 -3.86 -5.26 -16.36
CA GLY A 47 -4.46 -3.93 -16.17
C GLY A 47 -4.57 -3.48 -14.70
N ILE A 48 -4.06 -4.28 -13.76
CA ILE A 48 -4.01 -3.92 -12.34
C ILE A 48 -3.13 -2.69 -12.14
N LEU A 49 -2.03 -2.60 -12.87
CA LEU A 49 -1.11 -1.47 -12.79
C LEU A 49 -1.83 -0.15 -13.06
N ASP A 50 -2.68 -0.12 -14.09
CA ASP A 50 -3.44 1.06 -14.48
C ASP A 50 -4.41 1.49 -13.39
N ILE A 51 -5.09 0.55 -12.73
CA ILE A 51 -5.98 0.85 -11.60
C ILE A 51 -5.24 1.60 -10.47
N PHE A 52 -4.02 1.18 -10.14
CA PHE A 52 -3.23 1.86 -9.12
C PHE A 52 -2.79 3.25 -9.57
N LEU A 53 -2.38 3.41 -10.84
CA LEU A 53 -1.99 4.70 -11.41
C LEU A 53 -3.16 5.68 -11.45
N GLU A 54 -4.31 5.25 -11.96
CA GLU A 54 -5.56 6.04 -12.02
C GLU A 54 -6.05 6.47 -10.64
N ALA A 55 -5.87 5.61 -9.63
CA ALA A 55 -6.19 5.93 -8.25
C ALA A 55 -5.25 6.97 -7.62
N GLY A 56 -4.14 7.31 -8.27
CA GLY A 56 -3.15 8.28 -7.79
C GLY A 56 -2.07 7.66 -6.90
N CYS A 57 -1.86 6.34 -6.97
CA CYS A 57 -0.79 5.68 -6.24
C CYS A 57 0.57 5.87 -6.93
N THR A 58 1.63 5.99 -6.13
CA THR A 58 3.01 5.95 -6.66
C THR A 58 3.54 4.52 -6.59
N ILE A 59 4.08 4.04 -7.72
CA ILE A 59 4.47 2.64 -7.87
C ILE A 59 5.98 2.57 -8.09
N THR A 60 6.66 1.69 -7.36
CA THR A 60 8.09 1.44 -7.54
C THR A 60 8.41 -0.05 -7.37
N HIS A 61 9.63 -0.46 -7.70
CA HIS A 61 10.09 -1.84 -7.60
C HIS A 61 11.59 -1.89 -7.28
N GLY A 62 12.10 -3.07 -6.92
CA GLY A 62 13.53 -3.25 -6.62
C GLY A 62 13.99 -2.62 -5.31
N THR A 63 13.06 -2.21 -4.44
CA THR A 63 13.35 -1.64 -3.13
C THR A 63 12.33 -2.15 -2.10
N CYS A 64 12.73 -2.19 -0.83
CA CYS A 64 11.80 -2.43 0.28
C CYS A 64 11.07 -1.14 0.73
N GLY A 65 11.43 0.01 0.16
CA GLY A 65 10.82 1.31 0.45
C GLY A 65 10.80 1.61 1.97
N PRO A 66 9.65 2.02 2.53
CA PRO A 66 9.55 2.39 3.93
C PRO A 66 9.60 1.19 4.89
N CYS A 67 9.57 -0.06 4.41
CA CYS A 67 9.53 -1.25 5.26
C CYS A 67 10.71 -1.34 6.26
N VAL A 68 11.87 -0.81 5.87
CA VAL A 68 13.10 -0.75 6.69
C VAL A 68 13.56 0.68 6.93
N GLY A 69 12.80 1.68 6.49
CA GLY A 69 13.17 3.10 6.61
C GLY A 69 14.41 3.50 5.80
N ALA A 70 14.82 2.70 4.80
CA ALA A 70 16.08 2.93 4.09
C ALA A 70 15.96 3.86 2.87
N HIS A 71 14.80 3.85 2.20
CA HIS A 71 14.62 4.57 0.94
C HIS A 71 13.13 4.78 0.65
N PHE A 72 12.80 5.79 -0.16
CA PHE A 72 11.47 6.03 -0.77
C PHE A 72 10.24 5.84 0.14
N GLY A 73 9.63 6.95 0.56
CA GLY A 73 8.42 6.92 1.40
C GLY A 73 8.68 6.83 2.90
N ILE A 74 9.91 7.13 3.33
CA ILE A 74 10.33 7.20 4.74
C ILE A 74 9.40 8.14 5.51
N LEU A 75 9.06 7.75 6.74
CA LEU A 75 8.20 8.55 7.61
C LEU A 75 8.96 9.69 8.27
N GLY A 76 8.37 10.88 8.19
CA GLY A 76 8.80 12.06 8.95
C GLY A 76 8.26 12.07 10.39
N PRO A 77 8.68 13.06 11.20
CA PRO A 77 8.20 13.21 12.57
C PRO A 77 6.68 13.31 12.65
N GLY A 78 6.07 12.52 13.55
CA GLY A 78 4.62 12.52 13.78
C GLY A 78 3.76 11.91 12.66
N GLU A 79 4.34 11.46 11.54
CA GLU A 79 3.57 10.85 10.46
C GLU A 79 2.94 9.52 10.88
N VAL A 80 1.81 9.18 10.25
CA VAL A 80 1.10 7.92 10.47
C VAL A 80 1.05 7.11 9.19
N MET A 81 1.46 5.85 9.27
CA MET A 81 1.43 4.91 8.15
C MET A 81 0.57 3.70 8.47
N VAL A 82 -0.34 3.38 7.55
CA VAL A 82 -0.88 2.02 7.42
C VAL A 82 -0.03 1.27 6.39
N SER A 83 0.42 0.07 6.76
CA SER A 83 1.42 -0.72 6.04
C SER A 83 0.98 -2.17 5.91
N THR A 84 1.21 -2.77 4.75
CA THR A 84 1.08 -4.22 4.52
C THR A 84 2.41 -4.96 4.72
N ALA A 85 3.34 -4.40 5.49
CA ALA A 85 4.50 -5.12 5.98
C ALA A 85 4.13 -5.97 7.21
N ASN A 86 5.11 -6.64 7.81
CA ASN A 86 4.93 -7.50 8.98
C ASN A 86 5.55 -6.95 10.28
N ARG A 87 6.14 -5.74 10.24
CA ARG A 87 6.85 -5.14 11.39
C ARG A 87 6.49 -3.67 11.52
N ASN A 88 6.25 -3.24 12.76
CA ASN A 88 5.86 -1.86 13.09
C ASN A 88 6.51 -1.32 14.37
N PHE A 89 7.66 -1.85 14.77
CA PHE A 89 8.37 -1.32 15.93
C PHE A 89 8.80 0.13 15.72
N ARG A 90 9.01 0.85 16.82
CA ARG A 90 9.37 2.27 16.83
C ARG A 90 10.60 2.55 15.95
N GLY A 91 10.51 3.55 15.08
CA GLY A 91 11.60 3.92 14.16
C GLY A 91 11.83 2.96 12.99
N ARG A 92 10.96 1.95 12.80
CA ARG A 92 11.14 0.96 11.74
C ARG A 92 11.11 1.56 10.33
N ALA A 93 10.24 2.54 10.11
CA ALA A 93 9.94 3.08 8.79
C ALA A 93 10.46 4.51 8.58
N GLY A 94 11.32 4.99 9.47
CA GLY A 94 11.77 6.38 9.50
C GLY A 94 11.82 6.91 10.93
N ASP A 95 11.27 8.09 11.14
CA ASP A 95 11.35 8.79 12.41
C ASP A 95 10.78 7.97 13.59
N PRO A 96 11.47 7.92 14.76
CA PRO A 96 10.99 7.19 15.94
C PRO A 96 9.70 7.72 16.57
N SER A 97 9.24 8.92 16.22
CA SER A 97 7.94 9.46 16.64
C SER A 97 6.79 9.06 15.71
N ALA A 98 7.09 8.54 14.51
CA ALA A 98 6.10 8.09 13.56
C ALA A 98 5.39 6.82 14.04
N LYS A 99 4.13 6.64 13.62
CA LYS A 99 3.29 5.49 14.00
C LYS A 99 3.01 4.60 12.80
N VAL A 100 3.21 3.29 12.98
CA VAL A 100 2.96 2.29 11.94
C VAL A 100 1.90 1.30 12.39
N TYR A 101 0.85 1.16 11.58
CA TYR A 101 -0.25 0.22 11.77
C TYR A 101 -0.18 -0.84 10.68
N LEU A 102 -0.15 -2.11 11.09
CA LEU A 102 -0.15 -3.23 10.15
C LEU A 102 -1.57 -3.57 9.73
N ALA A 103 -1.76 -3.82 8.44
CA ALA A 103 -3.08 -4.13 7.88
C ALA A 103 -2.98 -5.02 6.64
N SER A 104 -4.07 -5.68 6.31
CA SER A 104 -4.21 -6.40 5.04
C SER A 104 -4.23 -5.43 3.83
N PRO A 105 -3.93 -5.89 2.61
CA PRO A 105 -3.98 -5.05 1.40
C PRO A 105 -5.31 -4.35 1.20
N VAL A 106 -6.41 -5.05 1.49
CA VAL A 106 -7.77 -4.49 1.37
C VAL A 106 -8.03 -3.36 2.35
N THR A 107 -7.60 -3.51 3.60
CA THR A 107 -7.74 -2.47 4.64
C THR A 107 -6.86 -1.27 4.34
N ALA A 108 -5.64 -1.51 3.84
CA ALA A 108 -4.73 -0.46 3.42
C ALA A 108 -5.32 0.34 2.23
N ALA A 109 -5.85 -0.34 1.22
CA ALA A 109 -6.51 0.30 0.08
C ALA A 109 -7.73 1.15 0.51
N ALA A 110 -8.61 0.61 1.37
CA ALA A 110 -9.76 1.34 1.91
C ALA A 110 -9.32 2.59 2.69
N THR A 111 -8.27 2.46 3.51
CA THR A 111 -7.66 3.57 4.24
C THR A 111 -7.10 4.63 3.29
N ALA A 112 -6.45 4.23 2.20
CA ALA A 112 -5.89 5.17 1.22
C ALA A 112 -6.99 6.02 0.56
N VAL A 113 -8.13 5.40 0.21
CA VAL A 113 -9.29 6.08 -0.36
C VAL A 113 -9.93 7.06 0.64
N GLU A 114 -10.05 6.67 1.91
CA GLU A 114 -10.74 7.51 2.90
C GLU A 114 -9.83 8.56 3.55
N GLY A 115 -8.51 8.39 3.48
CA GLY A 115 -7.52 9.26 4.14
C GLY A 115 -7.41 9.02 5.65
N ARG A 116 -8.12 8.03 6.19
CA ARG A 116 -8.13 7.64 7.61
C ARG A 116 -8.33 6.13 7.72
N ILE A 117 -7.87 5.53 8.82
CA ILE A 117 -7.99 4.08 9.06
C ILE A 117 -9.46 3.68 8.91
N THR A 118 -9.73 2.79 7.96
CA THR A 118 -11.10 2.43 7.55
C THR A 118 -11.27 0.93 7.37
N ASP A 119 -12.40 0.44 7.84
CA ASP A 119 -12.87 -0.92 7.61
C ASP A 119 -13.18 -1.19 6.12
N PRO A 120 -12.54 -2.20 5.48
CA PRO A 120 -12.70 -2.48 4.06
C PRO A 120 -14.08 -3.01 3.68
N ARG A 121 -14.89 -3.51 4.63
CA ARG A 121 -16.23 -4.07 4.34
C ARG A 121 -17.17 -3.04 3.71
N ARG A 122 -16.93 -1.74 3.95
CA ARG A 122 -17.66 -0.63 3.30
C ARG A 122 -17.49 -0.63 1.77
N PHE A 123 -16.41 -1.23 1.25
CA PHE A 123 -16.07 -1.29 -0.17
C PHE A 123 -16.38 -2.64 -0.80
N MET A 124 -16.65 -3.66 0.00
CA MET A 124 -16.88 -5.04 -0.46
C MET A 124 -18.36 -5.42 -0.61
N ARG A 125 -19.28 -4.58 -0.12
CA ARG A 125 -20.73 -4.85 -0.10
C ARG A 125 -21.49 -4.38 -1.34
N LEU A 126 -20.81 -4.20 -2.48
CA LEU A 126 -21.45 -3.89 -3.75
C LEU A 126 -21.16 -5.02 -4.73
N GLY A 127 -21.96 -6.08 -4.59
CA GLY A 127 -22.16 -7.16 -5.55
C GLY A 127 -23.66 -7.41 -5.61
#